data_AF-A0AAF0ERA4-F1
#
_entry.id   AF-A0AAF0ERA4-F1
#
_cell.length_a   1.000
_cell.length_b   1.000
_cell.length_c   1.000
_cell.angle_alpha   90.00
_cell.angle_beta   90.00
_cell.angle_gamma   90.00
#
_symmetry.space_group_name_H-M   'P 1'
#
loop_
_entity.id
_entity.type
_entity.pdbx_description
1 polymer ?
#
loop_
_entity_poly.entity_id
_entity_poly.type
_entity_poly.pdbx_seq_one_letter_code
_entity_poly.pdbx_strand_id
1 'polypeptide(L)'
;MTTARGAAGRQLDAMADITRLNERTVRILGQNPSQFTLNGTNTYLITPPTNCVWQARRSLLPGVLVDAGDLNENYIPHLETALRGGTVRTDEALKQPIRMTISDIVLTHWHHDHTSGTPLVLRMLARLRSEDPRVLVPRIHKFVEPVTDPAFIEKCLRVPRDAYIPSGHEERAVFWPLADGQKIVVADPDASYLTSTLRVVFSPGHAADHAGFLIEDDNILLTGDNILGKGTTVFEDIVLYLRSIQRYSTLLESLPPTRSKIYSVPSANDENVMYPAHGPVIARGRETARRYIKHRIERDEQLLALLFCNPKDKERVMQATAYGEEILEEMCCGHMRPATMHAWSLRELIAALYSTYPVKMYPAVARGVLLHLERLARDPATLQEAPFPVSAPLPATRWLVYGLRAKCTSRSHHLERLPSGEEEWLAALAERWTIA
;
A
#
# COMPACT_ATOMS: atom_id res chain seq x y z
N MET A 1 -21.19 25.98 -17.56
CA MET A 1 -20.07 26.68 -16.91
C MET A 1 -19.82 26.02 -15.55
N THR A 2 -19.00 24.99 -15.53
CA THR A 2 -18.57 24.31 -14.30
C THR A 2 -17.06 24.29 -14.38
N THR A 3 -16.43 25.24 -13.71
CA THR A 3 -15.00 25.47 -13.78
C THR A 3 -14.27 24.31 -13.10
N ALA A 4 -13.35 23.70 -13.85
CA ALA A 4 -12.31 22.83 -13.34
C ALA A 4 -11.53 23.58 -12.24
N ARG A 5 -11.83 23.28 -10.97
CA ARG A 5 -10.97 23.70 -9.86
C ARG A 5 -9.73 22.82 -9.91
N GLY A 6 -8.63 23.41 -10.38
CA GLY A 6 -7.30 22.83 -10.28
C GLY A 6 -7.03 22.36 -8.86
N ALA A 7 -6.42 21.18 -8.75
CA ALA A 7 -5.90 20.63 -7.51
C ALA A 7 -4.67 21.45 -7.05
N ALA A 8 -4.89 22.69 -6.63
CA ALA A 8 -3.98 23.38 -5.73
C ALA A 8 -3.92 22.55 -4.43
N GLY A 9 -2.70 22.21 -3.98
CA GLY A 9 -2.44 21.25 -2.93
C GLY A 9 -3.33 21.45 -1.70
N ARG A 10 -4.32 20.56 -1.51
CA ARG A 10 -5.02 20.44 -0.24
C ARG A 10 -4.01 19.97 0.80
N GLN A 11 -3.60 20.89 1.67
CA GLN A 11 -2.84 20.62 2.88
C GLN A 11 -3.40 19.35 3.54
N LEU A 12 -2.53 18.39 3.83
CA LEU A 12 -2.92 17.18 4.56
C LEU A 12 -3.36 17.61 5.95
N ASP A 13 -4.50 17.11 6.41
CA ASP A 13 -4.93 17.33 7.78
C ASP A 13 -3.84 16.78 8.71
N ALA A 14 -3.52 17.54 9.75
CA ALA A 14 -2.54 17.12 10.74
C ALA A 14 -3.04 15.84 11.42
N MET A 15 -2.14 14.87 11.61
CA MET A 15 -2.44 13.63 12.31
C MET A 15 -1.61 13.57 13.58
N ALA A 16 -2.22 13.15 14.70
CA ALA A 16 -1.50 12.97 15.95
C ALA A 16 -0.50 11.81 15.87
N ASP A 17 0.66 11.97 16.52
CA ASP A 17 1.76 11.01 16.49
C ASP A 17 1.39 9.65 17.05
N ILE A 18 0.55 9.63 18.09
CA ILE A 18 0.03 8.42 18.72
C ILE A 18 -1.50 8.54 18.73
N THR A 19 -2.19 7.55 18.18
CA THR A 19 -3.65 7.52 18.20
C THR A 19 -4.15 6.11 18.48
N ARG A 20 -4.94 5.95 19.53
CA ARG A 20 -5.69 4.71 19.74
C ARG A 20 -6.89 4.70 18.79
N LEU A 21 -6.90 3.76 17.84
CA LEU A 21 -7.93 3.68 16.81
C LEU A 21 -9.15 2.89 17.27
N ASN A 22 -8.94 1.81 18.02
CA ASN A 22 -10.00 1.02 18.63
C ASN A 22 -9.49 0.30 19.89
N GLU A 23 -10.16 -0.77 20.31
CA GLU A 23 -9.82 -1.53 21.52
C GLU A 23 -8.54 -2.34 21.39
N ARG A 24 -8.09 -2.61 20.16
CA ARG A 24 -6.97 -3.50 19.81
C ARG A 24 -5.79 -2.78 19.16
N THR A 25 -6.05 -1.64 18.53
CA THR A 25 -5.11 -1.00 17.61
C THR A 25 -4.68 0.38 18.09
N VAL A 26 -3.37 0.58 18.17
CA VAL A 26 -2.75 1.89 18.32
C VAL A 26 -1.92 2.18 17.07
N ARG A 27 -2.12 3.35 16.47
CA ARG A 27 -1.30 3.85 15.36
C ARG A 27 -0.21 4.77 15.92
N ILE A 28 1.02 4.58 15.45
CA ILE A 28 2.17 5.43 15.76
C ILE A 28 2.77 5.92 14.43
N LEU A 29 2.89 7.24 14.26
CA LEU A 29 3.51 7.84 13.07
C LEU A 29 5.04 7.74 13.12
N GLY A 30 5.63 7.29 12.01
CA GLY A 30 7.08 7.13 11.80
C GLY A 30 7.86 8.44 11.74
N GLN A 31 7.22 9.60 11.94
CA GLN A 31 7.85 10.92 11.94
C GLN A 31 8.57 11.29 10.64
N ASN A 32 8.21 10.67 9.52
CA ASN A 32 8.89 10.83 8.24
C ASN A 32 7.95 11.38 7.14
N PRO A 33 7.39 12.60 7.27
CA PRO A 33 6.47 13.16 6.29
C PRO A 33 7.17 13.47 4.96
N SER A 34 6.52 13.15 3.84
CA SER A 34 7.03 13.44 2.49
C SER A 34 5.90 13.39 1.46
N GLN A 35 6.24 13.65 0.19
CA GLN A 35 5.29 13.48 -0.92
C GLN A 35 4.85 12.03 -1.15
N PHE A 36 5.61 11.05 -0.67
CA PHE A 36 5.30 9.62 -0.81
C PHE A 36 4.66 9.04 0.46
N THR A 37 5.14 9.48 1.62
CA THR A 37 4.70 9.00 2.94
C THR A 37 3.58 9.83 3.56
N LEU A 38 3.12 10.91 2.89
CA LEU A 38 2.10 11.84 3.38
C LEU A 38 2.50 12.47 4.73
N ASN A 39 1.69 12.25 5.78
CA ASN A 39 1.99 12.70 7.15
C ASN A 39 3.12 11.89 7.82
N GLY A 40 3.57 10.79 7.19
CA GLY A 40 4.50 9.82 7.73
C GLY A 40 3.93 8.40 7.63
N THR A 41 4.79 7.43 7.94
CA THR A 41 4.42 6.01 7.94
C THR A 41 3.54 5.70 9.15
N ASN A 42 2.37 5.13 8.92
CA ASN A 42 1.51 4.60 9.95
C ASN A 42 2.03 3.22 10.34
N THR A 43 2.70 3.13 11.49
CA THR A 43 2.96 1.83 12.14
C THR A 43 1.80 1.48 13.06
N TYR A 44 1.48 0.20 13.20
CA TYR A 44 0.33 -0.25 13.99
C TYR A 44 0.76 -1.26 15.05
N LEU A 45 0.41 -0.99 16.30
CA LEU A 45 0.54 -1.95 17.38
C LEU A 45 -0.82 -2.61 17.62
N ILE A 46 -0.91 -3.90 17.30
CA ILE A 46 -2.11 -4.73 17.43
C ILE A 46 -1.98 -5.64 18.64
N THR A 47 -2.82 -5.44 19.65
CA THR A 47 -2.84 -6.25 20.87
C THR A 47 -4.17 -6.98 21.00
N PRO A 48 -4.30 -7.95 21.92
CA PRO A 48 -5.60 -8.34 22.46
C PRO A 48 -6.41 -7.11 22.92
N PRO A 49 -7.74 -7.23 23.09
CA PRO A 49 -8.60 -6.08 23.37
C PRO A 49 -8.33 -5.54 24.77
N THR A 50 -8.22 -4.21 24.87
CA THR A 50 -7.72 -3.55 26.09
C THR A 50 -8.78 -2.75 26.85
N ASN A 51 -10.05 -2.81 26.44
CA ASN A 51 -11.16 -2.06 27.03
C ASN A 51 -11.67 -2.65 28.36
N CYS A 52 -11.16 -3.80 28.76
CA CYS A 52 -11.57 -4.46 29.99
C CYS A 52 -10.98 -3.72 31.20
N VAL A 53 -11.86 -3.25 32.09
CA VAL A 53 -11.50 -2.64 33.38
C VAL A 53 -10.85 -3.72 34.24
N TRP A 54 -9.53 -3.80 34.19
CA TRP A 54 -8.79 -4.74 35.01
C TRP A 54 -8.29 -4.07 36.29
N GLN A 55 -8.17 -4.86 37.34
CA GLN A 55 -7.31 -4.55 38.48
C GLN A 55 -5.85 -4.43 37.99
N ALA A 56 -4.94 -3.89 38.81
CA ALA A 56 -3.54 -3.68 38.45
C ALA A 56 -2.93 -4.91 37.74
N ARG A 57 -2.70 -4.79 36.42
CA ARG A 57 -2.14 -5.87 35.60
C ARG A 57 -0.71 -6.17 36.03
N ARG A 58 -0.39 -7.47 36.15
CA ARG A 58 0.97 -7.92 36.50
C ARG A 58 1.84 -8.16 35.26
N SER A 59 1.23 -8.48 34.13
CA SER A 59 1.91 -8.82 32.87
C SER A 59 1.89 -7.66 31.89
N LEU A 60 2.92 -7.56 31.04
CA LEU A 60 2.89 -6.69 29.86
C LEU A 60 2.00 -7.33 28.80
N LEU A 61 1.18 -6.53 28.12
CA LEU A 61 0.30 -7.03 27.07
C LEU A 61 1.09 -7.22 25.75
N PRO A 62 1.23 -8.44 25.21
CA PRO A 62 1.92 -8.68 23.96
C PRO A 62 1.13 -8.10 22.78
N GLY A 63 1.86 -7.56 21.81
CA GLY A 63 1.30 -7.05 20.57
C GLY A 63 2.18 -7.34 19.37
N VAL A 64 1.55 -7.25 18.20
CA VAL A 64 2.18 -7.32 16.89
C VAL A 64 2.40 -5.89 16.40
N LEU A 65 3.65 -5.51 16.13
CA LEU A 65 3.99 -4.26 15.46
C LEU A 65 3.98 -4.49 13.93
N VAL A 66 3.16 -3.74 13.21
CA VAL A 66 3.11 -3.74 11.75
C VAL A 66 3.85 -2.53 11.21
N ASP A 67 4.89 -2.79 10.42
CA ASP A 67 5.91 -1.85 9.95
C ASP A 67 6.68 -1.13 11.07
N ALA A 68 7.84 -0.58 10.73
CA ALA A 68 8.79 0.00 11.69
C ALA A 68 9.28 1.41 11.33
N GLY A 69 8.72 2.05 10.31
CA GLY A 69 9.18 3.36 9.86
C GLY A 69 10.53 3.30 9.13
N ASP A 70 11.13 4.47 8.92
CA ASP A 70 12.49 4.63 8.39
C ASP A 70 13.53 4.78 9.53
N LEU A 71 14.70 5.36 9.21
CA LEU A 71 15.78 5.59 10.17
C LEU A 71 15.59 6.87 11.01
N ASN A 72 14.41 7.49 11.01
CA ASN A 72 14.16 8.67 11.83
C ASN A 72 14.04 8.29 13.32
N GLU A 73 15.05 8.64 14.10
CA GLU A 73 15.10 8.34 15.53
C GLU A 73 13.97 9.00 16.34
N ASN A 74 13.33 10.05 15.82
CA ASN A 74 12.18 10.69 16.47
C ASN A 74 10.96 9.76 16.57
N TYR A 75 10.89 8.68 15.79
CA TYR A 75 9.86 7.66 15.92
C TYR A 75 9.91 6.92 17.26
N ILE A 76 11.13 6.62 17.76
CA ILE A 76 11.34 5.73 18.90
C ILE A 76 10.72 6.25 20.21
N PRO A 77 10.86 7.55 20.57
CA PRO A 77 10.16 8.09 21.74
C PRO A 77 8.64 7.92 21.71
N HIS A 78 7.99 8.01 20.53
CA HIS A 78 6.55 7.81 20.41
C HIS A 78 6.14 6.35 20.55
N LEU A 79 6.90 5.43 19.95
CA LEU A 79 6.68 3.99 20.13
C LEU A 79 6.86 3.58 21.59
N GLU A 80 7.92 4.04 22.26
CA GLU A 80 8.14 3.78 23.68
C GLU A 80 7.00 4.36 24.54
N THR A 81 6.55 5.57 24.25
CA THR A 81 5.42 6.19 24.95
C THR A 81 4.16 5.34 24.82
N ALA A 82 3.87 4.83 23.60
CA ALA A 82 2.76 3.91 23.39
C ALA A 82 2.93 2.62 24.21
N LEU A 83 4.10 1.97 24.17
CA LEU A 83 4.38 0.75 24.95
C LEU A 83 4.28 0.95 26.47
N ARG A 84 4.58 2.15 26.97
CA ARG A 84 4.40 2.50 28.40
C ARG A 84 2.94 2.85 28.76
N GLY A 85 2.03 2.83 27.79
CA GLY A 85 0.59 3.06 27.97
C GLY A 85 0.15 4.52 27.77
N GLY A 86 1.02 5.38 27.24
CA GLY A 86 0.73 6.77 26.90
C GLY A 86 -0.07 6.89 25.59
N THR A 87 -1.27 6.29 25.54
CA THR A 87 -2.14 6.36 24.37
C THR A 87 -3.26 7.37 24.58
N VAL A 88 -3.43 8.30 23.65
CA VAL A 88 -4.52 9.28 23.68
C VAL A 88 -5.78 8.66 23.07
N ARG A 89 -6.89 8.70 23.82
CA ARG A 89 -8.25 8.42 23.35
C ARG A 89 -8.98 9.76 23.38
N THR A 90 -9.01 10.51 22.27
CA THR A 90 -9.83 11.75 22.09
C THR A 90 -10.12 12.53 23.39
N ASP A 91 -9.26 13.49 23.75
CA ASP A 91 -9.36 14.40 24.90
C ASP A 91 -9.56 13.80 26.32
N GLU A 92 -9.67 12.49 26.48
CA GLU A 92 -9.79 11.84 27.79
C GLU A 92 -8.73 10.74 27.98
N ALA A 93 -7.82 10.93 28.93
CA ALA A 93 -6.86 9.91 29.32
C ALA A 93 -7.57 8.62 29.80
N LEU A 94 -7.08 7.46 29.36
CA LEU A 94 -7.54 6.17 29.89
C LEU A 94 -7.29 6.14 31.40
N LYS A 95 -8.30 5.75 32.19
CA LYS A 95 -8.23 5.72 33.67
C LYS A 95 -7.13 4.80 34.22
N GLN A 96 -6.62 3.87 33.40
CA GLN A 96 -5.43 3.06 33.70
C GLN A 96 -4.61 2.83 32.41
N PRO A 97 -3.34 3.23 32.35
CA PRO A 97 -2.48 2.99 31.21
C PRO A 97 -2.10 1.51 31.12
N ILE A 98 -2.30 0.90 29.95
CA ILE A 98 -1.95 -0.50 29.70
C ILE A 98 -0.55 -0.55 29.10
N ARG A 99 0.40 -1.11 29.86
CA ARG A 99 1.75 -1.35 29.38
C ARG A 99 1.77 -2.55 28.44
N MET A 100 2.46 -2.38 27.32
CA MET A 100 2.52 -3.34 26.22
C MET A 100 3.96 -3.77 25.96
N THR A 101 4.12 -4.85 25.21
CA THR A 101 5.40 -5.35 24.70
C THR A 101 5.21 -5.89 23.29
N ILE A 102 6.28 -6.06 22.53
CA ILE A 102 6.21 -6.49 21.12
C ILE A 102 6.68 -7.95 21.07
N SER A 103 5.79 -8.86 20.70
CA SER A 103 6.13 -10.28 20.46
C SER A 103 6.57 -10.52 19.02
N ASP A 104 6.02 -9.74 18.09
CA ASP A 104 6.19 -9.93 16.65
C ASP A 104 6.26 -8.56 15.96
N ILE A 105 7.19 -8.43 15.03
CA ILE A 105 7.27 -7.32 14.06
C ILE A 105 6.95 -7.92 12.71
N VAL A 106 5.99 -7.35 11.99
CA VAL A 106 5.56 -7.85 10.67
C VAL A 106 5.72 -6.72 9.68
N LEU A 107 6.49 -6.97 8.62
CA LEU A 107 6.84 -5.96 7.62
C LEU A 107 6.01 -6.19 6.36
N THR A 108 5.37 -5.13 5.86
CA THR A 108 4.50 -5.19 4.69
C THR A 108 5.28 -5.46 3.40
N HIS A 109 6.40 -4.77 3.17
CA HIS A 109 7.25 -4.90 1.99
C HIS A 109 8.63 -4.25 2.20
N TRP A 110 9.53 -4.34 1.22
CA TRP A 110 10.94 -3.97 1.36
C TRP A 110 11.24 -2.47 1.49
N HIS A 111 10.32 -1.58 1.10
CA HIS A 111 10.60 -0.14 1.07
C HIS A 111 11.10 0.39 2.43
N HIS A 112 12.06 1.30 2.34
CA HIS A 112 12.87 1.74 3.48
C HIS A 112 12.06 2.38 4.61
N ASP A 113 10.95 3.04 4.28
CA ASP A 113 10.02 3.67 5.20
C ASP A 113 9.11 2.70 5.96
N HIS A 114 9.12 1.41 5.61
CA HIS A 114 8.42 0.37 6.36
C HIS A 114 9.40 -0.50 7.15
N THR A 115 10.59 -0.73 6.61
CA THR A 115 11.53 -1.70 7.18
C THR A 115 12.65 -1.06 7.98
N SER A 116 13.22 0.06 7.54
CA SER A 116 14.55 0.49 7.99
C SER A 116 14.62 0.90 9.45
N GLY A 117 13.50 1.24 10.09
CA GLY A 117 13.46 1.52 11.53
C GLY A 117 13.55 0.27 12.42
N THR A 118 13.44 -0.94 11.86
CA THR A 118 13.49 -2.20 12.63
C THR A 118 14.70 -2.29 13.58
N PRO A 119 15.95 -2.01 13.15
CA PRO A 119 17.10 -2.03 14.07
C PRO A 119 16.98 -1.04 15.24
N LEU A 120 16.33 0.11 15.05
CA LEU A 120 16.10 1.10 16.10
C LEU A 120 15.09 0.55 17.13
N VAL A 121 14.00 -0.07 16.65
CA VAL A 121 12.99 -0.73 17.49
C VAL A 121 13.63 -1.85 18.32
N LEU A 122 14.47 -2.70 17.71
CA LEU A 122 15.14 -3.80 18.42
C LEU A 122 16.07 -3.29 19.53
N ARG A 123 16.85 -2.23 19.26
CA ARG A 123 17.70 -1.59 20.29
C ARG A 123 16.89 -0.99 21.42
N MET A 124 15.77 -0.33 21.11
CA MET A 124 14.84 0.19 22.11
C MET A 124 14.29 -0.94 22.99
N LEU A 125 13.80 -2.04 22.39
CA LEU A 125 13.28 -3.19 23.14
C LEU A 125 14.35 -3.85 24.01
N ALA A 126 15.59 -3.99 23.51
CA ALA A 126 16.71 -4.51 24.29
C ALA A 126 17.01 -3.63 25.52
N ARG A 127 17.01 -2.31 25.36
CA ARG A 127 17.14 -1.37 26.50
C ARG A 127 15.97 -1.54 27.47
N LEU A 128 14.73 -1.51 26.99
CA LEU A 128 13.55 -1.68 27.85
C LEU A 128 13.57 -3.01 28.61
N ARG A 129 14.10 -4.07 28.02
CA ARG A 129 14.27 -5.37 28.66
C ARG A 129 15.32 -5.39 29.77
N SER A 130 16.35 -4.55 29.67
CA SER A 130 17.30 -4.34 30.77
C SER A 130 16.65 -3.63 31.97
N GLU A 131 15.61 -2.82 31.73
CA GLU A 131 14.82 -2.15 32.76
C GLU A 131 13.70 -3.05 33.33
N ASP A 132 13.07 -3.88 32.48
CA ASP A 132 11.95 -4.75 32.82
C ASP A 132 12.07 -6.09 32.06
N PRO A 133 12.53 -7.17 32.73
CA PRO A 133 12.76 -8.48 32.08
C PRO A 133 11.52 -9.11 31.44
N ARG A 134 10.31 -8.59 31.70
CA ARG A 134 9.06 -9.04 31.05
C ARG A 134 8.92 -8.57 29.60
N VAL A 135 9.75 -7.61 29.15
CA VAL A 135 9.75 -7.16 27.75
C VAL A 135 10.21 -8.32 26.85
N LEU A 136 9.37 -8.69 25.89
CA LEU A 136 9.63 -9.83 25.02
C LEU A 136 10.73 -9.55 24.00
N VAL A 137 11.34 -10.63 23.52
CA VAL A 137 12.23 -10.63 22.36
C VAL A 137 11.36 -10.89 21.12
N PRO A 138 11.28 -9.97 20.15
CA PRO A 138 10.36 -10.11 19.03
C PRO A 138 10.88 -11.09 17.97
N ARG A 139 9.95 -11.74 17.24
CA ARG A 139 10.21 -12.34 15.93
C ARG A 139 9.98 -11.31 14.83
N ILE A 140 10.75 -11.35 13.74
CA ILE A 140 10.60 -10.44 12.60
C ILE A 140 10.06 -11.25 11.42
N HIS A 141 8.90 -10.87 10.89
CA HIS A 141 8.19 -11.60 9.85
C HIS A 141 8.08 -10.78 8.57
N LYS A 142 8.39 -11.40 7.43
CA LYS A 142 8.30 -10.76 6.10
C LYS A 142 8.21 -11.81 4.99
N PHE A 143 7.62 -11.48 3.83
CA PHE A 143 7.92 -12.22 2.60
C PHE A 143 9.33 -11.84 2.12
N VAL A 144 10.20 -12.83 1.98
CA VAL A 144 11.60 -12.56 1.63
C VAL A 144 11.70 -12.15 0.16
N GLU A 145 12.33 -11.01 -0.10
CA GLU A 145 12.63 -10.50 -1.43
C GLU A 145 14.16 -10.62 -1.67
N PRO A 146 14.61 -11.45 -2.62
CA PRO A 146 16.02 -11.83 -2.74
C PRO A 146 16.97 -10.69 -3.16
N VAL A 147 16.47 -9.61 -3.77
CA VAL A 147 17.29 -8.50 -4.30
C VAL A 147 17.53 -7.42 -3.23
N THR A 148 16.50 -7.07 -2.47
CA THR A 148 16.45 -5.91 -1.59
C THR A 148 16.71 -6.27 -0.13
N ASP A 149 16.31 -7.47 0.30
CA ASP A 149 16.48 -7.91 1.68
C ASP A 149 17.92 -8.17 2.13
N PRO A 150 18.89 -8.57 1.28
CA PRO A 150 20.27 -8.72 1.74
C PRO A 150 20.82 -7.47 2.43
N ALA A 151 20.52 -6.28 1.90
CA ALA A 151 20.94 -5.02 2.50
C ALA A 151 20.24 -4.75 3.85
N PHE A 152 18.98 -5.18 3.99
CA PHE A 152 18.25 -5.06 5.25
C PHE A 152 18.77 -6.05 6.31
N ILE A 153 19.05 -7.29 5.92
CA ILE A 153 19.60 -8.33 6.79
C ILE A 153 20.91 -7.81 7.40
N GLU A 154 21.81 -7.26 6.58
CA GLU A 154 23.07 -6.66 7.07
C GLU A 154 22.85 -5.55 8.12
N LYS A 155 21.77 -4.76 8.01
CA LYS A 155 21.43 -3.76 9.05
C LYS A 155 20.99 -4.42 10.36
N CYS A 156 20.20 -5.50 10.28
CA CYS A 156 19.74 -6.24 11.47
C CYS A 156 20.87 -7.00 12.16
N LEU A 157 21.85 -7.51 11.41
CA LEU A 157 23.04 -8.18 11.96
C LEU A 157 23.94 -7.25 12.79
N ARG A 158 23.77 -5.92 12.67
CA ARG A 158 24.46 -4.92 13.52
C ARG A 158 23.79 -4.68 14.87
N VAL A 159 22.70 -5.37 15.16
CA VAL A 159 22.03 -5.36 16.46
C VAL A 159 22.42 -6.65 17.21
N PRO A 160 22.57 -6.64 18.56
CA PRO A 160 22.85 -7.85 19.32
C PRO A 160 21.88 -9.00 18.99
N ARG A 161 22.40 -10.23 18.92
CA ARG A 161 21.62 -11.42 18.52
C ARG A 161 20.46 -11.76 19.44
N ASP A 162 20.56 -11.40 20.70
CA ASP A 162 19.51 -11.57 21.70
C ASP A 162 18.43 -10.48 21.62
N ALA A 163 18.54 -9.52 20.70
CA ALA A 163 17.53 -8.49 20.48
C ALA A 163 16.31 -8.98 19.68
N TYR A 164 16.42 -10.11 18.96
CA TYR A 164 15.34 -10.73 18.20
C TYR A 164 15.45 -12.26 18.23
N ILE A 165 14.34 -12.96 17.97
CA ILE A 165 14.32 -14.42 17.85
C ILE A 165 14.59 -14.77 16.37
N PRO A 166 15.75 -15.38 16.03
CA PRO A 166 16.03 -15.79 14.66
C PRO A 166 15.12 -16.95 14.23
N SER A 167 14.90 -17.09 12.92
CA SER A 167 14.07 -18.17 12.36
C SER A 167 14.78 -19.53 12.29
N GLY A 168 16.09 -19.55 12.53
CA GLY A 168 16.93 -20.74 12.52
C GLY A 168 18.29 -20.47 13.13
N HIS A 169 19.19 -21.46 13.04
CA HIS A 169 20.54 -21.38 13.60
C HIS A 169 21.56 -20.71 12.67
N GLU A 170 21.20 -20.44 11.41
CA GLU A 170 22.09 -19.78 10.45
C GLU A 170 22.28 -18.30 10.78
N GLU A 171 23.47 -17.77 10.50
CA GLU A 171 23.76 -16.36 10.78
C GLU A 171 22.80 -15.40 10.05
N ARG A 172 22.27 -15.77 8.88
CA ARG A 172 21.38 -14.87 8.13
C ARG A 172 19.89 -15.13 8.38
N ALA A 173 19.54 -15.98 9.34
CA ALA A 173 18.17 -16.33 9.70
C ALA A 173 17.44 -15.23 10.50
N VAL A 174 17.41 -14.01 9.97
CA VAL A 174 16.75 -12.84 10.60
C VAL A 174 15.22 -12.95 10.50
N PHE A 175 14.71 -13.34 9.33
CA PHE A 175 13.28 -13.34 9.05
C PHE A 175 12.63 -14.68 9.30
N TRP A 176 11.47 -14.65 9.96
CA TRP A 176 10.45 -15.67 9.89
C TRP A 176 9.67 -15.45 8.58
N PRO A 177 9.82 -16.33 7.57
CA PRO A 177 9.18 -16.12 6.28
C PRO A 177 7.66 -16.18 6.43
N LEU A 178 6.98 -15.18 5.87
CA LEU A 178 5.52 -15.16 5.80
C LEU A 178 5.00 -16.13 4.73
N ALA A 179 3.80 -16.65 4.96
CA ALA A 179 3.03 -17.39 3.98
C ALA A 179 1.62 -16.79 3.82
N ASP A 180 1.06 -16.84 2.61
CA ASP A 180 -0.30 -16.38 2.36
C ASP A 180 -1.31 -17.17 3.22
N GLY A 181 -2.24 -16.46 3.87
CA GLY A 181 -3.22 -17.06 4.78
C GLY A 181 -2.68 -17.46 6.16
N GLN A 182 -1.37 -17.35 6.43
CA GLN A 182 -0.81 -17.56 7.76
C GLN A 182 -1.51 -16.69 8.80
N LYS A 183 -1.74 -17.24 9.99
CA LYS A 183 -2.32 -16.52 11.13
C LYS A 183 -1.28 -16.30 12.20
N ILE A 184 -1.07 -15.04 12.58
CA ILE A 184 -0.27 -14.63 13.73
C ILE A 184 -1.24 -14.26 14.85
N VAL A 185 -1.23 -15.04 15.93
CA VAL A 185 -2.16 -14.88 17.05
C VAL A 185 -1.40 -14.39 18.27
N VAL A 186 -1.88 -13.32 18.88
CA VAL A 186 -1.41 -12.83 20.18
C VAL A 186 -2.53 -12.96 21.20
N ALA A 187 -2.20 -13.43 22.41
CA ALA A 187 -3.13 -13.66 23.49
C ALA A 187 -2.77 -12.83 24.72
N ASP A 188 -3.78 -12.46 25.49
CA ASP A 188 -3.59 -11.80 26.77
C ASP A 188 -3.01 -12.79 27.79
N PRO A 189 -1.86 -12.53 28.44
CA PRO A 189 -1.25 -13.44 29.41
C PRO A 189 -2.09 -13.64 30.68
N ASP A 190 -2.87 -12.61 31.06
CA ASP A 190 -3.70 -12.63 32.26
C ASP A 190 -5.12 -13.15 31.95
N ALA A 191 -5.50 -13.22 30.66
CA ALA A 191 -6.81 -13.65 30.18
C ALA A 191 -6.72 -14.31 28.79
N SER A 192 -6.14 -15.51 28.72
CA SER A 192 -5.76 -16.17 27.45
C SER A 192 -6.87 -16.40 26.42
N TYR A 193 -8.14 -16.31 26.84
CA TYR A 193 -9.30 -16.34 25.93
C TYR A 193 -9.46 -15.05 25.11
N LEU A 194 -8.83 -13.95 25.55
CA LEU A 194 -8.75 -12.70 24.81
C LEU A 194 -7.56 -12.75 23.85
N THR A 195 -7.84 -12.77 22.56
CA THR A 195 -6.82 -12.86 21.51
C THR A 195 -7.05 -11.81 20.43
N SER A 196 -6.01 -11.53 19.64
CA SER A 196 -6.09 -10.85 18.34
C SER A 196 -5.42 -11.73 17.29
N THR A 197 -6.09 -11.91 16.16
CA THR A 197 -5.60 -12.71 15.03
C THR A 197 -5.32 -11.83 13.82
N LEU A 198 -4.06 -11.82 13.40
CA LEU A 198 -3.60 -11.18 12.17
C LEU A 198 -3.44 -12.24 11.07
N ARG A 199 -4.29 -12.22 10.06
CA ARG A 199 -4.16 -13.09 8.88
C ARG A 199 -3.39 -12.39 7.77
N VAL A 200 -2.35 -13.03 7.29
CA VAL A 200 -1.52 -12.59 6.16
C VAL A 200 -2.32 -12.68 4.87
N VAL A 201 -2.27 -11.62 4.06
CA VAL A 201 -2.86 -11.57 2.71
C VAL A 201 -1.74 -11.15 1.76
N PHE A 202 -1.12 -12.11 1.08
CA PHE A 202 -0.10 -11.81 0.08
C PHE A 202 -0.72 -11.00 -1.06
N SER A 203 -0.09 -9.89 -1.41
CA SER A 203 -0.67 -8.88 -2.29
C SER A 203 0.40 -8.12 -3.08
N PRO A 204 1.21 -8.81 -3.91
CA PRO A 204 2.22 -8.19 -4.75
C PRO A 204 1.64 -7.19 -5.74
N GLY A 205 2.49 -6.33 -6.28
CA GLY A 205 2.14 -5.37 -7.31
C GLY A 205 2.66 -3.98 -6.98
N HIS A 206 2.43 -3.48 -5.76
CA HIS A 206 3.17 -2.30 -5.29
C HIS A 206 4.68 -2.60 -5.18
N ALA A 207 5.00 -3.73 -4.55
CA ALA A 207 6.30 -4.37 -4.47
C ALA A 207 6.11 -5.90 -4.63
N ALA A 208 7.16 -6.63 -5.00
CA ALA A 208 7.09 -8.08 -5.25
C ALA A 208 6.78 -8.91 -3.99
N ASP A 209 7.17 -8.41 -2.82
CA ASP A 209 7.03 -9.02 -1.50
C ASP A 209 5.87 -8.44 -0.67
N HIS A 210 5.03 -7.59 -1.28
CA HIS A 210 4.01 -6.85 -0.55
C HIS A 210 2.94 -7.77 0.06
N ALA A 211 2.61 -7.51 1.33
CA ALA A 211 1.53 -8.14 2.05
C ALA A 211 0.64 -7.12 2.76
N GLY A 212 -0.67 -7.39 2.74
CA GLY A 212 -1.61 -6.81 3.69
C GLY A 212 -1.93 -7.78 4.83
N PHE A 213 -2.62 -7.28 5.84
CA PHE A 213 -2.96 -8.07 7.03
C PHE A 213 -4.40 -7.82 7.44
N LEU A 214 -5.20 -8.88 7.59
CA LEU A 214 -6.56 -8.79 8.12
C LEU A 214 -6.53 -9.01 9.64
N ILE A 215 -7.00 -8.03 10.40
CA ILE A 215 -7.40 -8.24 11.80
C ILE A 215 -8.74 -8.96 11.77
N GLU A 216 -8.73 -10.29 11.98
CA GLU A 216 -9.93 -11.12 11.82
C GLU A 216 -11.02 -10.76 12.84
N ASP A 217 -10.63 -10.40 14.06
CA ASP A 217 -11.56 -10.07 15.15
C ASP A 217 -12.48 -8.88 14.83
N ASP A 218 -11.97 -7.92 14.06
CA ASP A 218 -12.67 -6.66 13.75
C ASP A 218 -13.07 -6.55 12.27
N ASN A 219 -12.65 -7.49 11.42
CA ASN A 219 -12.74 -7.41 9.95
C ASN A 219 -12.13 -6.10 9.39
N ILE A 220 -10.92 -5.76 9.86
CA ILE A 220 -10.18 -4.56 9.42
C ILE A 220 -8.95 -4.99 8.62
N LEU A 221 -8.77 -4.39 7.44
CA LEU A 221 -7.63 -4.70 6.57
C LEU A 221 -6.54 -3.63 6.68
N LEU A 222 -5.34 -4.03 7.06
CA LEU A 222 -4.13 -3.24 6.87
C LEU A 222 -3.66 -3.41 5.43
N THR A 223 -3.60 -2.32 4.68
CA THR A 223 -3.42 -2.36 3.22
C THR A 223 -2.00 -2.16 2.74
N GLY A 224 -1.07 -1.84 3.67
CA GLY A 224 0.27 -1.40 3.30
C GLY A 224 0.19 -0.22 2.32
N ASP A 225 0.95 -0.33 1.24
CA ASP A 225 1.04 0.68 0.19
C ASP A 225 0.19 0.39 -1.04
N ASN A 226 -0.53 -0.74 -1.07
CA ASN A 226 -1.45 -1.03 -2.17
C ASN A 226 -2.65 -0.07 -2.21
N ILE A 227 -3.15 0.36 -1.05
CA ILE A 227 -4.22 1.36 -0.90
C ILE A 227 -3.81 2.37 0.17
N LEU A 228 -3.78 3.65 -0.18
CA LEU A 228 -3.43 4.75 0.71
C LEU A 228 -4.69 5.46 1.24
N GLY A 229 -4.57 6.08 2.42
CA GLY A 229 -5.65 6.84 3.04
C GLY A 229 -6.09 8.08 2.25
N LYS A 230 -5.19 8.60 1.40
CA LYS A 230 -5.48 9.72 0.50
C LYS A 230 -4.67 9.57 -0.78
N GLY A 231 -5.26 9.94 -1.91
CA GLY A 231 -4.62 9.84 -3.22
C GLY A 231 -4.54 8.41 -3.73
N THR A 232 -3.51 8.14 -4.53
CA THR A 232 -3.26 6.84 -5.17
C THR A 232 -1.81 6.42 -4.97
N THR A 233 -1.54 5.12 -5.03
CA THR A 233 -0.17 4.58 -4.91
C THR A 233 0.54 4.42 -6.26
N VAL A 234 1.85 4.19 -6.19
CA VAL A 234 2.73 3.70 -7.27
C VAL A 234 2.82 2.17 -7.23
N PHE A 235 3.27 1.53 -8.31
CA PHE A 235 3.36 0.06 -8.35
C PHE A 235 4.43 -0.47 -9.30
N GLU A 236 5.11 -1.53 -8.84
CA GLU A 236 5.82 -2.64 -9.52
C GLU A 236 5.31 -3.03 -10.89
N ASP A 237 4.13 -3.62 -10.76
CA ASP A 237 3.52 -4.48 -11.73
C ASP A 237 2.02 -4.21 -11.63
N ILE A 238 1.47 -3.63 -12.69
CA ILE A 238 0.06 -3.25 -12.72
C ILE A 238 -0.87 -4.47 -12.73
N VAL A 239 -0.45 -5.61 -13.29
CA VAL A 239 -1.27 -6.81 -13.38
C VAL A 239 -1.43 -7.42 -12.00
N LEU A 240 -0.32 -7.67 -11.30
CA LEU A 240 -0.32 -8.17 -9.94
C LEU A 240 -0.99 -7.18 -8.99
N TYR A 241 -0.75 -5.88 -9.18
CA TYR A 241 -1.41 -4.84 -8.41
C TYR A 241 -2.94 -4.92 -8.53
N LEU A 242 -3.49 -4.98 -9.75
CA LEU A 242 -4.94 -5.10 -9.95
C LEU A 242 -5.51 -6.39 -9.39
N ARG A 243 -4.80 -7.52 -9.52
CA ARG A 243 -5.18 -8.78 -8.87
C ARG A 243 -5.23 -8.64 -7.34
N SER A 244 -4.25 -7.96 -6.75
CA SER A 244 -4.17 -7.72 -5.32
C SER A 244 -5.29 -6.82 -4.79
N ILE A 245 -5.63 -5.73 -5.50
CA ILE A 245 -6.77 -4.89 -5.12
C ILE A 245 -8.10 -5.64 -5.30
N GLN A 246 -8.25 -6.44 -6.37
CA GLN A 246 -9.43 -7.31 -6.56
C GLN A 246 -9.56 -8.36 -5.44
N ARG A 247 -8.44 -8.92 -4.99
CA ARG A 247 -8.37 -9.83 -3.85
C ARG A 247 -8.82 -9.14 -2.57
N TYR A 248 -8.38 -7.92 -2.29
CA TYR A 248 -8.88 -7.12 -1.16
C TYR A 248 -10.39 -6.84 -1.27
N SER A 249 -10.88 -6.46 -2.45
CA SER A 249 -12.31 -6.22 -2.67
C SER A 249 -13.13 -7.47 -2.38
N THR A 250 -12.75 -8.61 -2.97
CA THR A 250 -13.44 -9.89 -2.77
C THR A 250 -13.40 -10.32 -1.30
N LEU A 251 -12.24 -10.17 -0.65
CA LEU A 251 -12.09 -10.50 0.76
C LEU A 251 -13.06 -9.68 1.62
N LEU A 252 -13.09 -8.36 1.46
CA LEU A 252 -13.97 -7.51 2.27
C LEU A 252 -15.46 -7.74 1.98
N GLU A 253 -15.83 -8.04 0.73
CA GLU A 253 -17.19 -8.42 0.36
C GLU A 253 -17.65 -9.73 1.01
N SER A 254 -16.72 -10.66 1.22
CA SER A 254 -17.00 -11.96 1.88
C SER A 254 -17.14 -11.88 3.41
N LEU A 255 -16.69 -10.78 4.02
CA LEU A 255 -16.71 -10.59 5.47
C LEU A 255 -17.93 -9.78 5.91
N PRO A 256 -18.39 -9.89 7.16
CA PRO A 256 -19.27 -8.88 7.75
C PRO A 256 -18.60 -7.50 7.79
N PRO A 257 -19.38 -6.39 7.85
CA PRO A 257 -18.86 -5.05 8.14
C PRO A 257 -18.00 -5.01 9.42
N THR A 258 -17.16 -3.99 9.54
CA THR A 258 -16.32 -3.81 10.73
C THR A 258 -17.21 -3.59 11.96
N ARG A 259 -17.08 -4.49 12.94
CA ARG A 259 -17.94 -4.50 14.14
C ARG A 259 -17.50 -3.50 15.20
N SER A 260 -16.20 -3.28 15.30
CA SER A 260 -15.60 -2.48 16.35
C SER A 260 -15.71 -0.99 16.04
N LYS A 261 -16.02 -0.19 17.06
CA LYS A 261 -16.05 1.27 16.94
C LYS A 261 -14.63 1.78 16.69
N ILE A 262 -14.44 2.48 15.58
CA ILE A 262 -13.18 3.18 15.29
C ILE A 262 -13.32 4.61 15.77
N TYR A 263 -12.48 5.04 16.71
CA TYR A 263 -12.66 6.30 17.41
C TYR A 263 -12.38 7.53 16.53
N SER A 264 -11.59 7.37 15.47
CA SER A 264 -11.17 8.46 14.58
C SER A 264 -12.10 8.68 13.38
N VAL A 265 -13.09 7.80 13.13
CA VAL A 265 -13.99 7.90 11.97
C VAL A 265 -15.42 7.55 12.36
N PRO A 266 -16.45 8.10 11.68
CA PRO A 266 -17.82 7.68 11.88
C PRO A 266 -18.01 6.18 11.56
N SER A 267 -18.88 5.51 12.32
CA SER A 267 -19.29 4.15 12.00
C SER A 267 -20.04 4.12 10.67
N ALA A 268 -19.60 3.27 9.74
CA ALA A 268 -20.28 2.97 8.49
C ALA A 268 -20.85 1.54 8.58
N ASN A 269 -22.16 1.42 8.77
CA ASN A 269 -22.82 0.17 9.17
C ASN A 269 -22.74 -0.95 8.10
N ASP A 270 -22.40 -0.62 6.86
CA ASP A 270 -22.36 -1.51 5.69
C ASP A 270 -20.95 -1.71 5.10
N GLU A 271 -19.91 -1.21 5.78
CA GLU A 271 -18.55 -1.13 5.26
C GLU A 271 -17.51 -1.78 6.17
N ASN A 272 -16.38 -2.14 5.57
CA ASN A 272 -15.17 -2.52 6.30
C ASN A 272 -14.21 -1.35 6.37
N VAL A 273 -13.53 -1.21 7.49
CA VAL A 273 -12.47 -0.21 7.66
C VAL A 273 -11.15 -0.76 7.14
N MET A 274 -10.34 0.12 6.54
CA MET A 274 -8.95 -0.17 6.21
C MET A 274 -7.98 0.77 6.93
N TYR A 275 -6.82 0.23 7.26
CA TYR A 275 -5.69 0.93 7.88
C TYR A 275 -4.52 0.97 6.89
N PRO A 276 -4.33 2.11 6.18
CA PRO A 276 -3.26 2.24 5.20
C PRO A 276 -1.91 2.52 5.86
N ALA A 277 -0.80 2.21 5.20
CA ALA A 277 0.50 2.60 5.72
C ALA A 277 0.75 4.11 5.61
N HIS A 278 0.02 4.84 4.75
CA HIS A 278 0.09 6.30 4.70
C HIS A 278 -1.30 6.95 4.65
N GLY A 279 -1.44 8.08 5.36
CA GLY A 279 -2.67 8.88 5.38
C GLY A 279 -3.71 8.41 6.40
N PRO A 280 -4.93 8.98 6.37
CA PRO A 280 -5.95 8.72 7.36
C PRO A 280 -6.59 7.33 7.22
N VAL A 281 -7.29 6.90 8.28
CA VAL A 281 -8.13 5.69 8.26
C VAL A 281 -9.18 5.78 7.16
N ILE A 282 -9.40 4.65 6.45
CA ILE A 282 -10.41 4.55 5.39
C ILE A 282 -11.67 3.92 5.97
N ALA A 283 -12.71 4.73 6.20
CA ALA A 283 -13.97 4.26 6.78
C ALA A 283 -14.82 3.39 5.83
N ARG A 284 -14.70 3.61 4.51
CA ARG A 284 -15.47 2.92 3.46
C ARG A 284 -14.53 2.10 2.58
N GLY A 285 -14.04 0.98 3.12
CA GLY A 285 -13.00 0.15 2.52
C GLY A 285 -13.42 -0.55 1.24
N ARG A 286 -14.63 -1.15 1.19
CA ARG A 286 -15.11 -1.86 -0.01
C ARG A 286 -15.26 -0.90 -1.17
N GLU A 287 -15.91 0.23 -0.93
CA GLU A 287 -16.04 1.31 -1.90
C GLU A 287 -14.66 1.79 -2.39
N THR A 288 -13.71 2.00 -1.47
CA THR A 288 -12.37 2.47 -1.83
C THR A 288 -11.60 1.47 -2.70
N ALA A 289 -11.68 0.16 -2.41
CA ALA A 289 -11.08 -0.87 -3.26
C ALA A 289 -11.66 -0.85 -4.68
N ARG A 290 -12.99 -0.78 -4.82
CA ARG A 290 -13.66 -0.68 -6.13
C ARG A 290 -13.25 0.58 -6.88
N ARG A 291 -13.17 1.72 -6.18
CA ARG A 291 -12.71 2.99 -6.75
C ARG A 291 -11.27 2.91 -7.25
N TYR A 292 -10.37 2.26 -6.52
CA TYR A 292 -8.99 2.04 -6.95
C TYR A 292 -8.91 1.23 -8.24
N ILE A 293 -9.67 0.13 -8.35
CA ILE A 293 -9.76 -0.67 -9.58
C ILE A 293 -10.30 0.19 -10.73
N LYS A 294 -11.44 0.86 -10.51
CA LYS A 294 -12.08 1.72 -11.51
C LYS A 294 -11.12 2.77 -12.04
N HIS A 295 -10.38 3.44 -11.14
CA HIS A 295 -9.44 4.48 -11.52
C HIS A 295 -8.31 3.99 -12.43
N ARG A 296 -7.86 2.73 -12.27
CA ARG A 296 -6.86 2.14 -13.18
C ARG A 296 -7.47 1.77 -14.54
N ILE A 297 -8.72 1.31 -14.57
CA ILE A 297 -9.43 1.05 -15.82
C ILE A 297 -9.70 2.36 -16.59
N GLU A 298 -10.13 3.41 -15.89
CA GLU A 298 -10.29 4.75 -16.46
C GLU A 298 -8.97 5.27 -17.07
N ARG A 299 -7.83 4.95 -16.44
CA ARG A 299 -6.51 5.30 -16.98
C ARG A 299 -6.19 4.55 -18.27
N ASP A 300 -6.52 3.27 -18.35
CA ASP A 300 -6.40 2.50 -19.60
C ASP A 300 -7.22 3.15 -20.72
N GLU A 301 -8.45 3.56 -20.40
CA GLU A 301 -9.38 4.20 -21.34
C GLU A 301 -8.90 5.55 -21.83
N GLN A 302 -8.40 6.40 -20.91
CA GLN A 302 -7.78 7.68 -21.27
C GLN A 302 -6.59 7.48 -22.23
N LEU A 303 -5.75 6.46 -22.00
CA LEU A 303 -4.60 6.19 -22.85
C LEU A 303 -5.04 5.71 -24.24
N LEU A 304 -5.96 4.76 -24.32
CA LEU A 304 -6.50 4.30 -25.60
C LEU A 304 -7.16 5.46 -26.37
N ALA A 305 -7.96 6.29 -25.70
CA ALA A 305 -8.59 7.47 -26.29
C ALA A 305 -7.54 8.47 -26.83
N LEU A 306 -6.50 8.76 -26.05
CA LEU A 306 -5.41 9.64 -26.51
C LEU A 306 -4.70 9.10 -27.76
N LEU A 307 -4.49 7.78 -27.84
CA LEU A 307 -3.84 7.16 -29.00
C LEU A 307 -4.69 7.26 -30.29
N PHE A 308 -6.00 7.53 -30.20
CA PHE A 308 -6.84 7.88 -31.35
C PHE A 308 -6.75 9.37 -31.74
N CYS A 309 -6.24 10.23 -30.87
CA CYS A 309 -6.20 11.67 -31.08
C CYS A 309 -4.88 12.11 -31.73
N ASN A 310 -4.94 13.22 -32.46
CA ASN A 310 -3.74 13.95 -32.87
C ASN A 310 -3.16 14.70 -31.66
N PRO A 311 -1.89 14.50 -31.28
CA PRO A 311 -1.26 15.23 -30.16
C PRO A 311 -1.31 16.76 -30.28
N LYS A 312 -1.46 17.29 -31.49
CA LYS A 312 -1.55 18.73 -31.76
C LYS A 312 -2.96 19.30 -31.57
N ASP A 313 -3.98 18.44 -31.52
CA ASP A 313 -5.38 18.85 -31.31
C ASP A 313 -5.69 18.97 -29.82
N LYS A 314 -5.44 20.16 -29.27
CA LYS A 314 -5.59 20.42 -27.84
C LYS A 314 -7.02 20.19 -27.32
N GLU A 315 -8.03 20.49 -28.13
CA GLU A 315 -9.42 20.31 -27.73
C GLU A 315 -9.75 18.83 -27.60
N ARG A 316 -9.40 18.05 -28.63
CA ARG A 316 -9.63 16.61 -28.62
C ARG A 316 -8.82 15.88 -27.55
N VAL A 317 -7.60 16.32 -27.27
CA VAL A 317 -6.76 15.81 -26.17
C VAL A 317 -7.40 16.09 -24.80
N MET A 318 -7.94 17.29 -24.59
CA MET A 318 -8.68 17.62 -23.37
C MET A 318 -9.94 16.75 -23.23
N GLN A 319 -10.68 16.52 -24.32
CA GLN A 319 -11.84 15.61 -24.32
C GLN A 319 -11.43 14.18 -23.98
N ALA A 320 -10.38 13.64 -24.60
CA ALA A 320 -9.90 12.27 -24.34
C ALA A 320 -9.43 12.05 -22.90
N THR A 321 -8.85 13.07 -22.26
CA THR A 321 -8.44 12.98 -20.85
C THR A 321 -9.63 13.11 -19.88
N ALA A 322 -10.65 13.90 -20.21
CA ALA A 322 -11.82 14.10 -19.35
C ALA A 322 -12.91 13.03 -19.54
N TYR A 323 -13.12 12.57 -20.78
CA TYR A 323 -14.23 11.74 -21.24
C TYR A 323 -13.74 10.61 -22.15
N GLY A 324 -12.71 9.88 -21.72
CA GLY A 324 -12.08 8.83 -22.54
C GLY A 324 -13.06 7.77 -23.05
N GLU A 325 -14.05 7.40 -22.24
CA GLU A 325 -15.07 6.42 -22.62
C GLU A 325 -15.93 6.90 -23.80
N GLU A 326 -16.34 8.17 -23.82
CA GLU A 326 -17.14 8.75 -24.91
C GLU A 326 -16.36 8.76 -26.23
N ILE A 327 -15.06 9.09 -26.18
CA ILE A 327 -14.17 9.04 -27.34
C ILE A 327 -14.04 7.60 -27.87
N LEU A 328 -13.88 6.62 -26.97
CA LEU A 328 -13.76 5.22 -27.36
C LEU A 328 -15.06 4.67 -27.95
N GLU A 329 -16.22 5.08 -27.41
CA GLU A 329 -17.52 4.72 -27.96
C GLU A 329 -17.72 5.29 -29.37
N GLU A 330 -17.38 6.56 -29.59
CA GLU A 330 -17.41 7.20 -30.90
C GLU A 330 -16.54 6.44 -31.92
N MET A 331 -15.30 6.08 -31.54
CA MET A 331 -14.33 5.43 -32.43
C MET A 331 -14.65 3.95 -32.69
N CYS A 332 -15.08 3.20 -31.68
CA CYS A 332 -15.33 1.76 -31.79
C CYS A 332 -16.70 1.45 -32.41
N CYS A 333 -17.75 2.14 -31.96
CA CYS A 333 -19.12 1.87 -32.39
C CYS A 333 -19.47 2.63 -33.67
N GLY A 334 -18.88 3.80 -33.90
CA GLY A 334 -19.09 4.62 -35.09
C GLY A 334 -18.41 4.11 -36.36
N HIS A 335 -17.63 3.02 -36.29
CA HIS A 335 -16.80 2.49 -37.39
C HIS A 335 -15.79 3.51 -37.97
N MET A 336 -15.51 4.60 -37.25
CA MET A 336 -14.48 5.55 -37.63
C MET A 336 -13.11 5.02 -37.22
N ARG A 337 -12.43 4.33 -38.15
CA ARG A 337 -10.98 4.17 -38.05
C ARG A 337 -10.32 5.50 -38.43
N PRO A 338 -9.38 6.03 -37.64
CA PRO A 338 -8.63 7.21 -38.05
C PRO A 338 -7.99 6.97 -39.42
N ALA A 339 -8.19 7.88 -40.37
CA ALA A 339 -7.55 7.82 -41.68
C ALA A 339 -6.01 7.89 -41.56
N THR A 340 -5.52 8.48 -40.48
CA THR A 340 -4.11 8.57 -40.13
C THR A 340 -3.91 8.21 -38.67
N MET A 341 -3.03 7.24 -38.40
CA MET A 341 -2.61 6.93 -37.03
C MET A 341 -1.56 7.94 -36.57
N HIS A 342 -1.74 8.50 -35.38
CA HIS A 342 -0.78 9.42 -34.77
C HIS A 342 0.01 8.71 -33.68
N ALA A 343 1.33 8.89 -33.70
CA ALA A 343 2.20 8.39 -32.67
C ALA A 343 2.35 9.41 -31.54
N TRP A 344 2.33 8.96 -30.31
CA TRP A 344 2.49 9.75 -29.10
C TRP A 344 3.76 9.33 -28.35
N SER A 345 4.65 10.27 -28.05
CA SER A 345 5.73 9.97 -27.10
C SER A 345 5.18 9.77 -25.69
N LEU A 346 5.85 8.95 -24.88
CA LEU A 346 5.49 8.78 -23.46
C LEU A 346 5.46 10.14 -22.73
N ARG A 347 6.40 11.04 -23.06
CA ARG A 347 6.42 12.43 -22.55
C ARG A 347 5.15 13.22 -22.90
N GLU A 348 4.65 13.12 -24.13
CA GLU A 348 3.42 13.80 -24.56
C GLU A 348 2.18 13.24 -23.82
N LEU A 349 2.11 11.92 -23.65
CA LEU A 349 1.02 11.27 -22.88
C LEU A 349 1.02 11.74 -21.43
N ILE A 350 2.19 11.80 -20.79
CA ILE A 350 2.31 12.31 -19.41
C ILE A 350 1.87 13.79 -19.35
N ALA A 351 2.30 14.62 -20.29
CA ALA A 351 1.95 16.04 -20.32
C ALA A 351 0.43 16.26 -20.50
N ALA A 352 -0.24 15.41 -21.28
CA ALA A 352 -1.70 15.44 -21.43
C ALA A 352 -2.41 15.00 -20.13
N LEU A 353 -1.99 13.87 -19.56
CA LEU A 353 -2.65 13.22 -18.43
C LEU A 353 -2.38 13.88 -17.07
N TYR A 354 -1.24 14.53 -16.92
CA TYR A 354 -0.76 15.14 -15.69
C TYR A 354 -0.38 16.60 -15.92
N SER A 355 -1.21 17.33 -16.67
CA SER A 355 -0.96 18.72 -17.09
C SER A 355 -0.74 19.69 -15.92
N THR A 356 -1.25 19.38 -14.73
CA THR A 356 -1.07 20.18 -13.51
C THR A 356 0.16 19.79 -12.68
N TYR A 357 0.90 18.75 -13.06
CA TYR A 357 2.05 18.25 -12.31
C TYR A 357 3.33 18.97 -12.77
N PRO A 358 4.22 19.36 -11.85
CA PRO A 358 5.50 19.94 -12.25
C PRO A 358 6.39 18.89 -12.92
N VAL A 359 7.19 19.30 -13.91
CA VAL A 359 8.02 18.41 -14.74
C VAL A 359 8.95 17.51 -13.93
N LYS A 360 9.42 17.98 -12.76
CA LYS A 360 10.23 17.17 -11.83
C LYS A 360 9.55 15.89 -11.34
N MET A 361 8.22 15.81 -11.39
CA MET A 361 7.46 14.61 -11.01
C MET A 361 7.30 13.62 -12.17
N TYR A 362 7.70 14.00 -13.39
CA TYR A 362 7.52 13.18 -14.58
C TYR A 362 8.18 11.80 -14.44
N PRO A 363 9.40 11.64 -13.89
CA PRO A 363 9.97 10.31 -13.69
C PRO A 363 9.08 9.38 -12.85
N ALA A 364 8.49 9.88 -11.77
CA ALA A 364 7.62 9.10 -10.90
C ALA A 364 6.30 8.67 -11.58
N VAL A 365 5.69 9.57 -12.37
CA VAL A 365 4.44 9.25 -13.10
C VAL A 365 4.68 8.49 -14.40
N ALA A 366 5.86 8.62 -15.01
CA ALA A 366 6.23 7.95 -16.26
C ALA A 366 6.15 6.44 -16.11
N ARG A 367 6.59 5.92 -14.96
CA ARG A 367 6.47 4.51 -14.62
C ARG A 367 5.03 4.01 -14.70
N GLY A 368 4.10 4.72 -14.04
CA GLY A 368 2.69 4.32 -14.06
C GLY A 368 2.13 4.27 -15.48
N VAL A 369 2.36 5.33 -16.25
CA VAL A 369 1.89 5.41 -17.65
C VAL A 369 2.51 4.31 -18.52
N LEU A 370 3.81 4.05 -18.38
CA LEU A 370 4.50 3.00 -19.11
C LEU A 370 3.94 1.61 -18.77
N LEU A 371 3.67 1.33 -17.49
CA LEU A 371 3.08 0.06 -17.07
C LEU A 371 1.67 -0.15 -17.64
N HIS A 372 0.85 0.90 -17.69
CA HIS A 372 -0.44 0.85 -18.36
C HIS A 372 -0.29 0.54 -19.86
N LEU A 373 0.62 1.23 -20.55
CA LEU A 373 0.89 1.01 -21.98
C LEU A 373 1.39 -0.42 -22.27
N GLU A 374 2.35 -0.92 -21.48
CA GLU A 374 2.85 -2.29 -21.60
C GLU A 374 1.76 -3.33 -21.36
N ARG A 375 0.86 -3.10 -20.37
CA ARG A 375 -0.30 -3.97 -20.16
C ARG A 375 -1.28 -3.93 -21.33
N LEU A 376 -1.56 -2.74 -21.87
CA LEU A 376 -2.44 -2.56 -23.03
C LEU A 376 -1.84 -3.10 -24.35
N ALA A 377 -0.53 -3.30 -24.40
CA ALA A 377 0.15 -3.87 -25.56
C ALA A 377 0.15 -5.40 -25.57
N ARG A 378 -0.08 -6.05 -24.42
CA ARG A 378 -0.04 -7.50 -24.27
C ARG A 378 -1.39 -8.14 -24.55
N ASP A 379 -1.35 -9.40 -24.97
CA ASP A 379 -2.55 -10.24 -24.97
C ASP A 379 -2.92 -10.56 -23.51
N PRO A 380 -4.16 -10.29 -23.06
CA PRO A 380 -4.64 -10.67 -21.74
C PRO A 380 -4.35 -12.13 -21.34
N ALA A 381 -4.34 -13.07 -22.29
CA ALA A 381 -4.03 -14.48 -22.04
C ALA A 381 -2.56 -14.75 -21.69
N THR A 382 -1.66 -13.81 -22.00
CA THR A 382 -0.21 -13.90 -21.72
C THR A 382 0.21 -13.17 -20.45
N LEU A 383 -0.73 -12.47 -19.80
CA LEU A 383 -0.44 -11.73 -18.58
C LEU A 383 -0.16 -12.69 -17.42
N GLN A 384 0.80 -12.31 -16.57
CA GLN A 384 1.23 -13.10 -15.44
C GLN A 384 0.04 -13.52 -14.56
N GLU A 385 0.00 -14.82 -14.21
CA GLU A 385 -0.95 -15.33 -13.24
C GLU A 385 -0.59 -14.87 -11.82
N ALA A 386 -1.61 -14.65 -11.00
CA ALA A 386 -1.38 -14.28 -9.62
C ALA A 386 -0.79 -15.47 -8.84
N PRO A 387 0.19 -15.26 -7.95
CA PRO A 387 0.75 -16.32 -7.10
C PRO A 387 -0.18 -16.71 -5.93
N PHE A 388 -1.49 -16.48 -6.09
CA PHE A 388 -2.53 -16.74 -5.09
C PHE A 388 -3.86 -17.06 -5.80
N PRO A 389 -4.81 -17.73 -5.12
CA PRO A 389 -6.10 -18.05 -5.72
C PRO A 389 -6.85 -16.82 -6.21
N VAL A 390 -7.38 -16.91 -7.43
CA VAL A 390 -8.10 -15.85 -8.13
C VAL A 390 -9.59 -16.21 -8.21
N SER A 391 -10.46 -15.31 -7.78
CA SER A 391 -11.91 -15.51 -7.75
C SER A 391 -12.66 -14.95 -8.98
N ALA A 392 -12.01 -14.10 -9.78
CA ALA A 392 -12.64 -13.41 -10.90
C ALA A 392 -11.62 -13.06 -12.00
N PRO A 393 -12.07 -12.76 -13.24
CA PRO A 393 -11.19 -12.29 -14.31
C PRO A 393 -10.42 -11.03 -13.93
N LEU A 394 -9.25 -10.82 -14.53
CA LEU A 394 -8.45 -9.61 -14.29
C LEU A 394 -9.30 -8.38 -14.64
N PRO A 395 -9.42 -7.37 -13.75
CA PRO A 395 -10.12 -6.15 -14.08
C PRO A 395 -9.45 -5.51 -15.30
N ALA A 396 -10.22 -5.19 -16.33
CA ALA A 396 -9.73 -4.62 -17.57
C ALA A 396 -10.80 -3.73 -18.21
N THR A 397 -10.38 -2.81 -19.06
CA THR A 397 -11.34 -2.03 -19.84
C THR A 397 -12.08 -2.92 -20.84
N ARG A 398 -13.39 -2.65 -21.00
CA ARG A 398 -14.25 -3.38 -21.94
C ARG A 398 -13.80 -3.23 -23.39
N TRP A 399 -13.06 -2.17 -23.73
CA TRP A 399 -12.69 -1.88 -25.12
C TRP A 399 -11.64 -2.84 -25.70
N LEU A 400 -10.96 -3.63 -24.86
CA LEU A 400 -10.01 -4.65 -25.33
C LEU A 400 -10.67 -5.75 -26.17
N VAL A 401 -11.99 -5.97 -26.02
CA VAL A 401 -12.75 -6.95 -26.81
C VAL A 401 -12.86 -6.58 -28.29
N TYR A 402 -12.70 -5.29 -28.62
CA TYR A 402 -12.66 -4.80 -30.01
C TYR A 402 -11.26 -4.93 -30.65
N GLY A 403 -10.33 -5.60 -29.98
CA GLY A 403 -8.96 -5.79 -30.46
C GLY A 403 -8.04 -4.58 -30.27
N LEU A 404 -8.52 -3.50 -29.64
CA LEU A 404 -7.71 -2.31 -29.40
C LEU A 404 -6.50 -2.62 -28.54
N ARG A 405 -5.31 -2.26 -29.02
CA ARG A 405 -4.05 -2.41 -28.27
C ARG A 405 -3.18 -1.18 -28.39
N ALA A 406 -2.38 -0.93 -27.35
CA ALA A 406 -1.27 0.00 -27.47
C ALA A 406 -0.11 -0.69 -28.20
N LYS A 407 0.65 0.04 -29.02
CA LYS A 407 1.81 -0.50 -29.73
C LYS A 407 2.98 0.47 -29.66
N CYS A 408 4.11 -0.01 -29.15
CA CYS A 408 5.37 0.73 -29.24
C CYS A 408 5.86 0.72 -30.69
N THR A 409 6.29 1.88 -31.20
CA THR A 409 6.73 2.03 -32.60
C THR A 409 8.17 1.60 -32.83
N SER A 410 9.01 1.63 -31.80
CA SER A 410 10.44 1.30 -31.87
C SER A 410 10.74 -0.14 -31.47
N ARG A 411 9.80 -0.85 -30.83
CA ARG A 411 10.00 -2.21 -30.31
C ARG A 411 8.93 -3.16 -30.84
N SER A 412 9.36 -4.34 -31.26
CA SER A 412 8.47 -5.47 -31.59
C SER A 412 8.12 -6.33 -30.36
N HIS A 413 8.85 -6.17 -29.26
CA HIS A 413 8.71 -6.94 -28.03
C HIS A 413 8.53 -6.04 -26.81
N HIS A 414 7.98 -6.62 -25.74
CA HIS A 414 7.74 -5.94 -24.47
C HIS A 414 9.03 -5.73 -23.67
N LEU A 415 8.99 -4.79 -22.74
CA LEU A 415 10.05 -4.64 -21.76
C LEU A 415 10.12 -5.85 -20.81
N GLU A 416 11.31 -6.45 -20.72
CA GLU A 416 11.61 -7.49 -19.72
C GLU A 416 11.72 -6.91 -18.31
N ARG A 417 12.25 -5.68 -18.19
CA ARG A 417 12.29 -4.91 -16.94
C ARG A 417 12.01 -3.43 -17.19
N LEU A 418 11.58 -2.73 -16.15
CA LEU A 418 11.47 -1.28 -16.19
C LEU A 418 12.84 -0.60 -16.32
N PRO A 419 12.89 0.61 -16.89
CA PRO A 419 14.07 1.46 -16.86
C PRO A 419 14.54 1.69 -15.41
N SER A 420 15.83 1.51 -15.15
CA SER A 420 16.43 1.66 -13.81
C SER A 420 17.38 2.84 -13.70
N GLY A 421 17.86 3.38 -14.82
CA GLY A 421 18.78 4.51 -14.89
C GLY A 421 18.17 5.75 -15.56
N GLU A 422 18.79 6.91 -15.35
CA GLU A 422 18.34 8.17 -15.95
C GLU A 422 18.33 8.12 -17.49
N GLU A 423 19.37 7.57 -18.10
CA GLU A 423 19.47 7.43 -19.55
C GLU A 423 18.38 6.51 -20.12
N GLU A 424 18.12 5.37 -19.45
CA GLU A 424 17.04 4.45 -19.84
C GLU A 424 15.66 5.13 -19.73
N TRP A 425 15.45 5.97 -18.69
CA TRP A 425 14.23 6.75 -18.55
C TRP A 425 14.09 7.83 -19.61
N LEU A 426 15.18 8.52 -19.97
CA LEU A 426 15.18 9.50 -21.06
C LEU A 426 14.83 8.83 -22.39
N ALA A 427 15.37 7.65 -22.66
CA ALA A 427 15.02 6.85 -23.82
C ALA A 427 13.53 6.45 -23.79
N ALA A 428 13.05 5.88 -22.67
CA ALA A 428 11.65 5.48 -22.51
C ALA A 428 10.66 6.65 -22.69
N LEU A 429 11.03 7.86 -22.22
CA LEU A 429 10.23 9.07 -22.40
C LEU A 429 10.10 9.50 -23.87
N ALA A 430 11.10 9.16 -24.71
CA ALA A 430 11.12 9.46 -26.13
C ALA A 430 10.42 8.39 -26.99
N GLU A 431 10.19 7.19 -26.45
CA GLU A 431 9.49 6.11 -27.15
C GLU A 431 8.08 6.55 -27.55
N ARG A 432 7.71 6.24 -28.80
CA ARG A 432 6.41 6.59 -29.35
C ARG A 432 5.48 5.39 -29.39
N TRP A 433 4.21 5.64 -29.11
CA TRP A 433 3.13 4.68 -29.01
C TRP A 433 2.01 5.04 -29.97
N THR A 434 1.38 4.03 -30.57
CA THR A 434 0.20 4.18 -31.43
C THR A 434 -0.89 3.23 -30.96
N ILE A 435 -2.12 3.45 -31.41
CA ILE A 435 -3.17 2.42 -31.35
C ILE A 435 -2.89 1.37 -32.46
N ALA A 436 -3.18 0.10 -32.16
CA ALA A 436 -3.12 -1.03 -33.09
C ALA A 436 -4.46 -1.74 -33.20
#